data_AF-A0A5C5Z930-F1
#
_entry.id   AF-A0A5C5Z930-F1
#
_cell.length_a   1.000
_cell.length_b   1.000
_cell.length_c   1.000
_cell.angle_alpha   90.00
_cell.angle_beta   90.00
_cell.angle_gamma   90.00
#
_symmetry.space_group_name_H-M   'P 1'
#
loop_
_entity.id
_entity.type
_entity.pdbx_description
1 polymer ?
#
loop_
_entity_poly.entity_id
_entity_poly.type
_entity_poly.pdbx_seq_one_letter_code
_entity_poly.pdbx_strand_id
1 'polypeptide(L)'
;MPIPLKCQCGKTLKIPDNLAGKAVKCPGCASVLKVPASRTAVASQPAQPAVAAPAPNPPGAMDELFEEEGFTQTVEAVCPACRSNMKAGAVLCTKCGYNMETGGRLEAHKTVGVDIGHGTLALEKAAEDMIRTKDTQDRMLSKAGLPWWILALILVLLVGSTLIAVIAINVAKRQDGAGNFNPVATFLALAGGACLTISSGASIMLIVKGFQKDVVTGLLVWLAPFYVFYFVAKNFSDTWRLLLVSLVMGGIGGGLLVAAISSGLSFQ
;
A
#
# COMPACT_ATOMS: atom_id res chain seq x y z
N MET A 1 1.10 -39.08 -22.59
CA MET A 1 1.48 -38.52 -23.91
C MET A 1 1.21 -37.02 -23.90
N PRO A 2 2.24 -36.14 -23.97
CA PRO A 2 2.03 -34.69 -23.83
C PRO A 2 1.09 -34.12 -24.90
N ILE A 3 0.04 -33.38 -24.49
CA ILE A 3 -0.92 -32.77 -25.40
C ILE A 3 -0.33 -31.43 -25.89
N PRO A 4 -0.03 -31.26 -27.20
CA PRO A 4 0.41 -29.98 -27.72
C PRO A 4 -0.79 -29.02 -27.85
N LEU A 5 -0.80 -27.97 -27.04
CA LEU A 5 -1.84 -26.93 -27.09
C LEU A 5 -1.23 -25.63 -27.62
N LYS A 6 -1.80 -25.10 -28.71
CA LYS A 6 -1.46 -23.76 -29.20
C LYS A 6 -2.25 -22.71 -28.42
N CYS A 7 -1.56 -21.83 -27.72
CA CYS A 7 -2.18 -20.67 -27.07
C CYS A 7 -2.48 -19.57 -28.09
N GLN A 8 -3.46 -18.71 -27.80
CA GLN A 8 -3.79 -17.52 -28.60
C GLN A 8 -2.60 -16.54 -28.75
N CYS A 9 -1.61 -16.60 -27.86
CA CYS A 9 -0.35 -15.84 -28.01
C CYS A 9 0.67 -16.47 -28.99
N GLY A 10 0.27 -17.50 -29.76
CA GLY A 10 1.10 -18.17 -30.76
C GLY A 10 2.09 -19.19 -30.20
N LYS A 11 2.24 -19.30 -28.88
CA LYS A 11 3.17 -20.23 -28.24
C LYS A 11 2.57 -21.64 -28.13
N THR A 12 3.30 -22.66 -28.60
CA THR A 12 2.91 -24.06 -28.47
C THR A 12 3.42 -24.60 -27.13
N LEU A 13 2.51 -24.99 -26.24
CA LEU A 13 2.83 -25.52 -24.91
C LEU A 13 2.64 -27.04 -24.90
N LYS A 14 3.64 -27.77 -24.41
CA LYS A 14 3.55 -29.20 -24.12
C LYS A 14 3.12 -29.38 -22.67
N ILE A 15 1.84 -29.71 -22.45
CA ILE A 15 1.27 -29.82 -21.10
C ILE A 15 1.16 -31.31 -20.73
N PRO A 16 1.57 -31.71 -19.52
CA PRO A 16 1.45 -33.09 -19.05
C PRO A 16 -0.02 -33.48 -18.81
N ASP A 17 -0.38 -34.74 -19.10
CA ASP A 17 -1.76 -35.25 -19.06
C ASP A 17 -2.45 -35.13 -17.69
N ASN A 18 -1.69 -35.01 -16.61
CA ASN A 18 -2.21 -34.79 -15.25
C ASN A 18 -3.07 -33.51 -15.15
N LEU A 19 -2.92 -32.56 -16.08
CA LEU A 19 -3.66 -31.30 -16.12
C LEU A 19 -4.80 -31.29 -17.14
N ALA A 20 -5.14 -32.43 -17.74
CA ALA A 20 -6.30 -32.56 -18.63
C ALA A 20 -7.60 -32.19 -17.87
N GLY A 21 -8.37 -31.24 -18.41
CA GLY A 21 -9.60 -30.73 -17.78
C GLY A 21 -9.41 -29.63 -16.72
N LYS A 22 -8.17 -29.25 -16.37
CA LYS A 22 -7.88 -28.14 -15.44
C LYS A 22 -7.50 -26.85 -16.20
N ALA A 23 -7.71 -25.72 -15.54
CA ALA A 23 -7.39 -24.40 -16.07
C ALA A 23 -5.93 -24.05 -15.75
N VAL A 24 -5.09 -23.88 -16.77
CA VAL A 24 -3.65 -23.61 -16.63
C VAL A 24 -3.31 -22.22 -17.17
N LYS A 25 -2.44 -21.48 -16.48
CA LYS A 25 -1.98 -20.16 -16.94
C LYS A 25 -0.87 -20.32 -17.97
N CYS A 26 -1.00 -19.63 -19.10
CA CYS A 26 0.05 -19.55 -20.10
C CYS A 26 1.19 -18.63 -19.61
N PRO A 27 2.45 -19.09 -19.51
CA PRO A 27 3.56 -18.27 -19.04
C PRO A 27 3.99 -17.15 -20.01
N GLY A 28 3.44 -17.13 -21.23
CA GLY A 28 3.75 -16.10 -22.24
C GLY A 28 2.78 -14.91 -22.27
N CYS A 29 1.53 -15.09 -21.85
CA CYS A 29 0.50 -14.04 -21.92
C CYS A 29 -0.37 -13.96 -20.65
N ALA A 30 -0.04 -14.73 -19.61
CA ALA A 30 -0.75 -14.87 -18.34
C ALA A 30 -2.23 -15.31 -18.43
N SER A 31 -2.76 -15.54 -19.64
CA SER A 31 -4.15 -15.95 -19.88
C SER A 31 -4.39 -17.39 -19.41
N VAL A 32 -5.58 -17.62 -18.82
CA VAL A 32 -6.01 -18.94 -18.31
C VAL A 32 -6.62 -19.76 -19.45
N LEU A 33 -5.99 -20.88 -19.81
CA LEU A 33 -6.44 -21.80 -20.86
C LEU A 33 -7.00 -23.08 -20.24
N LYS A 34 -8.14 -23.56 -20.73
CA LYS A 34 -8.71 -24.87 -20.35
C LYS A 34 -8.16 -25.95 -21.29
N VAL A 35 -7.50 -26.96 -20.73
CA VAL A 35 -6.95 -28.07 -21.52
C VAL A 35 -8.05 -29.08 -21.82
N PRO A 36 -8.35 -29.39 -23.10
CA PRO A 36 -9.38 -30.37 -23.45
C PRO A 36 -8.92 -31.78 -23.04
N ALA A 37 -9.76 -32.49 -22.27
CA ALA A 37 -9.53 -33.90 -21.97
C ALA A 37 -9.82 -34.76 -23.21
N SER A 38 -8.87 -35.61 -23.62
CA SER A 38 -9.07 -36.47 -24.78
C SER A 38 -10.14 -37.52 -24.51
N ARG A 39 -11.10 -37.64 -25.43
CA ARG A 39 -12.17 -38.64 -25.45
C ARG A 39 -11.62 -40.02 -25.85
N THR A 40 -11.96 -41.04 -25.09
CA THR A 40 -12.03 -42.43 -25.58
C THR A 40 -13.49 -42.76 -25.91
N ALA A 41 -13.66 -43.66 -26.88
CA ALA A 41 -14.77 -43.83 -27.80
C ALA A 41 -16.13 -44.33 -27.24
N VAL A 42 -17.18 -43.86 -27.94
CA VAL A 42 -18.38 -44.57 -28.43
C VAL A 42 -19.15 -45.51 -27.48
N ALA A 43 -20.39 -45.10 -27.14
CA ALA A 43 -21.55 -45.99 -27.07
C ALA A 43 -22.86 -45.19 -27.25
N SER A 44 -23.50 -45.40 -28.41
CA SER A 44 -24.95 -45.45 -28.67
C SER A 44 -25.87 -44.27 -28.28
N GLN A 45 -26.24 -43.53 -29.32
CA GLN A 45 -27.52 -42.81 -29.46
C GLN A 45 -28.73 -43.76 -29.36
N PRO A 46 -29.87 -43.27 -28.85
CA PRO A 46 -31.18 -43.66 -29.36
C PRO A 46 -31.74 -42.62 -30.34
N ALA A 47 -32.17 -43.17 -31.47
CA ALA A 47 -33.06 -42.69 -32.53
C ALA A 47 -33.67 -41.26 -32.42
N GLN A 48 -33.34 -40.47 -33.43
CA GLN A 48 -34.10 -39.32 -33.89
C GLN A 48 -35.09 -39.80 -34.98
N PRO A 49 -36.40 -39.50 -34.87
CA PRO A 49 -37.31 -39.68 -35.99
C PRO A 49 -36.98 -38.68 -37.09
N ALA A 50 -36.87 -39.19 -38.31
CA ALA A 50 -36.69 -38.42 -39.53
C ALA A 50 -37.92 -37.53 -39.78
N VAL A 51 -37.69 -36.23 -39.96
CA VAL A 51 -38.59 -35.36 -40.72
C VAL A 51 -37.74 -34.52 -41.66
N ALA A 52 -38.21 -34.48 -42.90
CA ALA A 52 -37.53 -34.07 -44.10
C ALA A 52 -37.13 -32.59 -44.15
N ALA A 53 -36.23 -32.30 -45.09
CA ALA A 53 -35.86 -30.96 -45.54
C ALA A 53 -37.09 -30.06 -45.78
N PRO A 54 -37.06 -28.77 -45.39
CA PRO A 54 -38.06 -27.83 -45.85
C PRO A 54 -37.72 -27.44 -47.29
N ALA A 55 -38.57 -27.85 -48.22
CA ALA A 55 -38.81 -27.10 -49.44
C ALA A 55 -39.42 -25.72 -49.08
N PRO A 56 -39.30 -24.70 -49.93
CA PRO A 56 -39.82 -23.37 -49.63
C PRO A 56 -41.36 -23.40 -49.63
N ASN A 57 -41.98 -23.12 -48.50
CA ASN A 57 -43.42 -22.88 -48.44
C ASN A 57 -43.73 -21.50 -49.05
N PRO A 58 -44.74 -21.37 -49.93
CA PRO A 58 -45.27 -20.06 -50.30
C PRO A 58 -45.93 -19.42 -49.08
N PRO A 59 -45.85 -18.09 -48.92
CA PRO A 59 -46.55 -17.37 -47.87
C PRO A 59 -48.05 -17.35 -48.20
N GLY A 60 -48.89 -17.33 -47.17
CA GLY A 60 -50.31 -16.96 -47.33
C GLY A 60 -51.27 -18.09 -47.02
N ALA A 61 -51.58 -18.24 -45.73
CA ALA A 61 -52.90 -18.64 -45.25
C ALA A 61 -52.94 -18.50 -43.72
N MET A 62 -51.87 -18.96 -43.05
CA MET A 62 -51.78 -18.89 -41.60
C MET A 62 -51.25 -17.54 -41.12
N ASP A 63 -50.28 -16.94 -41.82
CA ASP A 63 -49.72 -15.62 -41.47
C ASP A 63 -50.73 -14.47 -41.63
N GLU A 64 -51.60 -14.52 -42.66
CA GLU A 64 -52.65 -13.52 -42.88
C GLU A 64 -53.73 -13.52 -41.77
N LEU A 65 -54.01 -14.70 -41.18
CA LEU A 65 -54.94 -14.83 -40.05
C LEU A 65 -54.37 -14.24 -38.75
N PHE A 66 -53.06 -14.34 -38.53
CA PHE A 66 -52.40 -13.74 -37.37
C PHE A 66 -52.27 -12.21 -37.47
N GLU A 67 -52.24 -11.68 -38.68
CA GLU A 67 -52.15 -10.24 -38.95
C GLU A 67 -53.50 -9.53 -38.76
N GLU A 68 -54.62 -10.23 -38.97
CA GLU A 68 -55.99 -9.73 -38.75
C GLU A 68 -56.36 -9.58 -37.26
N GLU A 69 -55.77 -10.38 -36.36
CA GLU A 69 -55.97 -10.29 -34.91
C GLU A 69 -55.03 -9.28 -34.19
N GLY A 70 -54.25 -8.49 -34.93
CA GLY A 70 -53.52 -7.34 -34.38
C GLY A 70 -52.33 -7.67 -33.47
N PHE A 71 -51.85 -8.91 -33.45
CA PHE A 71 -50.63 -9.31 -32.74
C PHE A 71 -49.37 -9.16 -33.60
N THR A 72 -49.05 -7.94 -34.04
CA THR A 72 -47.76 -7.65 -34.68
C THR A 72 -46.66 -7.45 -33.63
N GLN A 73 -46.29 -8.53 -32.94
CA GLN A 73 -44.92 -8.69 -32.46
C GLN A 73 -44.17 -9.60 -33.44
N THR A 74 -43.74 -9.02 -34.55
CA THR A 74 -42.75 -9.61 -35.44
C THR A 74 -41.41 -9.75 -34.70
N VAL A 75 -41.28 -10.88 -34.00
CA VAL A 75 -40.02 -11.32 -33.37
C VAL A 75 -39.18 -11.95 -34.46
N GLU A 76 -38.40 -11.13 -35.13
CA GLU A 76 -37.61 -11.56 -36.28
C GLU A 76 -36.12 -11.79 -35.92
N ALA A 77 -35.66 -11.34 -34.74
CA ALA A 77 -34.28 -11.52 -34.30
C ALA A 77 -34.13 -11.82 -32.80
N VAL A 78 -33.19 -12.70 -32.45
CA VAL A 78 -32.90 -13.09 -31.06
C VAL A 78 -31.50 -12.61 -30.67
N CYS A 79 -31.36 -11.98 -29.50
CA CYS A 79 -30.07 -11.49 -29.01
C CYS A 79 -29.10 -12.67 -28.72
N PRO A 80 -27.88 -12.70 -29.30
CA PRO A 80 -26.92 -13.80 -29.09
C PRO A 80 -26.43 -13.94 -27.65
N ALA A 81 -26.39 -12.85 -26.88
CA ALA A 81 -25.82 -12.85 -25.53
C ALA A 81 -26.84 -13.23 -24.44
N CYS A 82 -28.08 -12.75 -24.54
CA CYS A 82 -29.10 -12.95 -23.51
C CYS A 82 -30.38 -13.63 -24.01
N ARG A 83 -30.45 -14.00 -25.30
CA ARG A 83 -31.55 -14.70 -25.96
C ARG A 83 -32.93 -14.03 -25.82
N SER A 84 -32.96 -12.72 -25.61
CA SER A 84 -34.22 -11.97 -25.66
C SER A 84 -34.64 -11.71 -27.10
N ASN A 85 -35.94 -11.75 -27.32
CA ASN A 85 -36.59 -11.36 -28.56
C ASN A 85 -36.35 -9.87 -28.84
N MET A 86 -36.04 -9.55 -30.10
CA MET A 86 -35.78 -8.20 -30.57
C MET A 86 -36.46 -7.97 -31.92
N LYS A 87 -36.70 -6.70 -32.25
CA LYS A 87 -37.20 -6.27 -33.56
C LYS A 87 -36.12 -6.45 -34.63
N ALA A 88 -36.50 -6.82 -35.86
CA ALA A 88 -35.55 -6.86 -36.97
C ALA A 88 -34.85 -5.50 -37.16
N GLY A 89 -33.53 -5.55 -37.34
CA GLY A 89 -32.69 -4.35 -37.51
C GLY A 89 -32.28 -3.65 -36.22
N ALA A 90 -32.55 -4.21 -35.03
CA ALA A 90 -32.10 -3.61 -33.77
C ALA A 90 -30.58 -3.74 -33.59
N VAL A 91 -29.86 -2.62 -33.67
CA VAL A 91 -28.39 -2.54 -33.48
C VAL A 91 -27.96 -2.84 -32.03
N LEU A 92 -28.82 -2.56 -31.05
CA LEU A 92 -28.53 -2.72 -29.63
C LEU A 92 -29.66 -3.47 -28.92
N CYS A 93 -29.30 -4.50 -28.16
CA CYS A 93 -30.22 -5.18 -27.27
C CYS A 93 -30.53 -4.31 -26.04
N THR A 94 -31.76 -3.83 -25.94
CA THR A 94 -32.24 -3.01 -24.80
C THR A 94 -32.31 -3.77 -23.47
N LYS A 95 -32.27 -5.11 -23.50
CA LYS A 95 -32.33 -5.94 -22.28
C LYS A 95 -30.96 -6.21 -21.65
N CYS A 96 -29.92 -6.41 -22.46
CA CYS A 96 -28.60 -6.81 -21.95
C CYS A 96 -27.42 -5.97 -22.46
N GLY A 97 -27.67 -4.94 -23.27
CA GLY A 97 -26.66 -3.99 -23.75
C GLY A 97 -25.71 -4.55 -24.81
N TYR A 98 -26.06 -5.67 -25.45
CA TYR A 98 -25.26 -6.28 -26.52
C TYR A 98 -25.48 -5.55 -27.84
N ASN A 99 -24.40 -5.08 -28.46
CA ASN A 99 -24.44 -4.40 -29.75
C ASN A 99 -24.13 -5.40 -30.88
N MET A 100 -25.02 -5.49 -31.86
CA MET A 100 -24.95 -6.49 -32.94
C MET A 100 -23.91 -6.15 -34.02
N GLU A 101 -23.51 -4.88 -34.14
CA GLU A 101 -22.52 -4.44 -35.13
C GLU A 101 -21.09 -4.60 -34.60
N THR A 102 -20.88 -4.29 -33.32
CA THR A 102 -19.56 -4.32 -32.69
C THR A 102 -19.24 -5.65 -32.02
N GLY A 103 -20.24 -6.53 -31.85
CA GLY A 103 -20.10 -7.84 -31.19
C GLY A 103 -19.79 -7.77 -29.70
N GLY A 104 -19.75 -6.57 -29.12
CA GLY A 104 -19.45 -6.30 -27.72
C GLY A 104 -20.68 -5.92 -26.90
N ARG A 105 -20.59 -6.10 -25.58
CA ARG A 105 -21.56 -5.53 -24.63
C ARG A 105 -21.03 -4.18 -24.17
N LEU A 106 -21.87 -3.15 -24.26
CA LEU A 106 -21.56 -1.83 -23.71
C LEU A 106 -22.09 -1.80 -22.27
N GLU A 107 -21.20 -1.59 -21.30
CA GLU A 107 -21.64 -1.27 -19.93
C GLU A 107 -22.04 0.21 -19.89
N ALA A 108 -23.29 0.48 -19.48
CA ALA A 108 -23.78 1.83 -19.26
C ALA A 108 -23.21 2.43 -17.96
N HIS A 109 -23.18 3.76 -17.89
CA HIS A 109 -22.83 4.50 -16.68
C HIS A 109 -23.80 4.17 -15.54
N LYS A 110 -23.39 3.29 -14.61
CA LYS A 110 -24.22 2.87 -13.48
C LYS A 110 -24.44 4.07 -12.56
N THR A 111 -25.69 4.49 -12.40
CA THR A 111 -26.06 5.52 -11.44
C THR A 111 -26.26 4.89 -10.06
N VAL A 112 -25.75 5.56 -9.03
CA VAL A 112 -25.86 5.12 -7.64
C VAL A 112 -27.35 5.08 -7.26
N GLY A 113 -27.87 3.87 -6.99
CA GLY A 113 -29.24 3.64 -6.50
C GLY A 113 -30.19 2.88 -7.44
N VAL A 114 -29.88 2.73 -8.74
CA VAL A 114 -30.72 1.95 -9.68
C VAL A 114 -30.04 0.65 -10.11
N ASP A 115 -28.76 0.71 -10.49
CA ASP A 115 -28.02 -0.46 -11.04
C ASP A 115 -27.04 -1.09 -10.05
N ILE A 116 -26.72 -0.39 -8.96
CA ILE A 116 -25.79 -0.84 -7.93
C ILE A 116 -26.63 -1.15 -6.70
N GLY A 117 -26.75 -2.44 -6.35
CA GLY A 117 -27.51 -2.85 -5.17
C GLY A 117 -27.00 -2.14 -3.90
N HIS A 118 -27.89 -1.85 -2.96
CA HIS A 118 -27.52 -1.24 -1.68
C HIS A 118 -26.37 -1.99 -0.97
N GLY A 119 -26.31 -3.31 -1.13
CA GLY A 119 -25.19 -4.12 -0.61
C GLY A 119 -23.85 -3.78 -1.25
N THR A 120 -23.79 -3.63 -2.58
CA THR A 120 -22.56 -3.25 -3.29
C THR A 120 -22.12 -1.82 -2.96
N LEU A 121 -23.06 -0.88 -2.78
CA LEU A 121 -22.76 0.48 -2.33
C LEU A 121 -22.24 0.54 -0.89
N ALA A 122 -22.83 -0.26 0.00
CA ALA A 122 -22.37 -0.36 1.39
C ALA A 122 -20.95 -0.94 1.47
N LEU A 123 -20.65 -1.93 0.62
CA LEU A 123 -19.34 -2.59 0.58
C LEU A 123 -18.27 -1.66 0.01
N GLU A 124 -18.59 -0.88 -1.03
CA GLU A 124 -17.70 0.13 -1.61
C GLU A 124 -17.43 1.29 -0.63
N LYS A 125 -18.49 1.79 0.04
CA LYS A 125 -18.34 2.79 1.11
C LYS A 125 -17.48 2.28 2.27
N ALA A 126 -17.70 1.02 2.69
CA ALA A 126 -16.89 0.41 3.74
C ALA A 126 -15.42 0.26 3.32
N ALA A 127 -15.14 -0.07 2.05
CA ALA A 127 -13.79 -0.13 1.50
C ALA A 127 -13.11 1.25 1.52
N GLU A 128 -13.82 2.30 1.15
CA GLU A 128 -13.28 3.67 1.17
C GLU A 128 -13.05 4.18 2.61
N ASP A 129 -13.95 3.88 3.54
CA ASP A 129 -13.77 4.21 4.96
C ASP A 129 -12.55 3.48 5.56
N MET A 130 -12.28 2.23 5.15
CA MET A 130 -11.07 1.51 5.53
C MET A 130 -9.80 2.20 5.01
N ILE A 131 -9.80 2.65 3.74
CA ILE A 131 -8.67 3.39 3.15
C ILE A 131 -8.45 4.71 3.91
N ARG A 132 -9.52 5.44 4.22
CA ARG A 132 -9.45 6.72 4.95
C ARG A 132 -8.94 6.54 6.38
N THR A 133 -9.35 5.46 7.04
CA THR A 133 -8.87 5.12 8.38
C THR A 133 -7.38 4.76 8.34
N LYS A 134 -6.93 4.07 7.30
CA LYS A 134 -5.52 3.75 7.09
C LYS A 134 -4.65 5.00 6.87
N ASP A 135 -5.05 5.93 5.99
CA ASP A 135 -4.30 7.19 5.78
C ASP A 135 -4.25 8.03 7.07
N THR A 136 -5.35 8.13 7.82
CA THR A 136 -5.34 8.85 9.10
C THR A 136 -4.42 8.17 10.12
N GLN A 137 -4.40 6.83 10.19
CA GLN A 137 -3.49 6.08 11.05
C GLN A 137 -2.02 6.27 10.63
N ASP A 138 -1.70 6.22 9.34
CA ASP A 138 -0.34 6.41 8.82
C ASP A 138 0.18 7.84 9.07
N ARG A 139 -0.69 8.86 8.94
CA ARG A 139 -0.33 10.26 9.29
C ARG A 139 -0.09 10.47 10.78
N MET A 140 -0.81 9.74 11.63
CA MET A 140 -0.58 9.76 13.07
C MET A 140 0.71 9.01 13.43
N LEU A 141 0.93 7.80 12.90
CA LEU A 141 2.11 6.98 13.17
C LEU A 141 3.41 7.64 12.66
N SER A 142 3.39 8.22 11.46
CA SER A 142 4.57 8.91 10.89
C SER A 142 5.05 10.10 11.72
N LYS A 143 4.15 10.75 12.47
CA LYS A 143 4.49 11.86 13.39
C LYS A 143 4.65 11.44 14.85
N ALA A 144 4.17 10.25 15.22
CA ALA A 144 4.21 9.72 16.58
C ALA A 144 5.50 8.97 16.93
N GLY A 145 6.44 8.82 15.99
CA GLY A 145 7.75 8.26 16.28
C GLY A 145 8.47 9.11 17.31
N LEU A 146 8.51 8.67 18.57
CA LEU A 146 9.32 9.30 19.60
C LEU A 146 10.76 9.32 19.08
N PRO A 147 11.32 10.49 18.82
CA PRO A 147 12.59 10.56 18.14
C PRO A 147 13.71 9.82 18.89
N TRP A 148 14.61 9.17 18.16
CA TRP A 148 15.61 8.26 18.72
C TRP A 148 16.52 8.91 19.80
N TRP A 149 16.86 10.19 19.67
CA TRP A 149 17.58 10.98 20.69
C TRP A 149 16.82 11.16 22.02
N ILE A 150 15.47 11.09 22.04
CA ILE A 150 14.68 11.15 23.27
C ILE A 150 14.74 9.78 23.97
N LEU A 151 14.71 8.69 23.20
CA LEU A 151 14.99 7.35 23.74
C LEU A 151 16.41 7.29 24.32
N ALA A 152 17.40 7.86 23.63
CA ALA A 152 18.77 7.97 24.14
C ALA A 152 18.84 8.80 25.43
N LEU A 153 18.10 9.91 25.53
CA LEU A 153 18.00 10.70 26.75
C LEU A 153 17.36 9.90 27.91
N ILE A 154 16.25 9.21 27.66
CA ILE A 154 15.58 8.37 28.68
C ILE A 154 16.56 7.31 29.18
N LEU A 155 17.29 6.68 28.27
CA LEU A 155 18.31 5.70 28.61
C LEU A 155 19.45 6.32 29.43
N VAL A 156 19.95 7.50 29.08
CA VAL A 156 20.98 8.22 29.86
C VAL A 156 20.47 8.60 31.24
N LEU A 157 19.22 9.02 31.39
CA LEU A 157 18.64 9.33 32.69
C LEU A 157 18.43 8.08 33.56
N LEU A 158 17.95 6.97 32.99
CA LEU A 158 17.78 5.71 33.73
C LEU A 158 19.13 5.11 34.13
N VAL A 159 20.09 5.06 33.21
CA VAL A 159 21.43 4.53 33.47
C VAL A 159 22.20 5.45 34.42
N GLY A 160 22.13 6.77 34.22
CA GLY A 160 22.76 7.76 35.08
C GLY A 160 22.24 7.71 36.51
N SER A 161 20.91 7.68 36.70
CA SER A 161 20.30 7.62 38.04
C SER A 161 20.65 6.32 38.79
N THR A 162 20.64 5.18 38.09
CA THR A 162 21.02 3.89 38.69
C THR A 162 22.51 3.83 39.05
N LEU A 163 23.40 4.38 38.21
CA LEU A 163 24.84 4.49 38.52
C LEU A 163 25.10 5.37 39.74
N ILE A 164 24.46 6.54 39.85
CA ILE A 164 24.61 7.39 41.05
C ILE A 164 24.18 6.62 42.30
N ALA A 165 23.03 5.93 42.25
CA ALA A 165 22.52 5.18 43.39
C ALA A 165 23.52 4.10 43.84
N VAL A 166 24.12 3.36 42.90
CA VAL A 166 25.13 2.34 43.21
C VAL A 166 26.41 2.97 43.79
N ILE A 167 26.90 4.07 43.20
CA ILE A 167 28.09 4.78 43.70
C ILE A 167 27.82 5.32 45.11
N ALA A 168 26.66 5.93 45.36
CA ALA A 168 26.27 6.45 46.66
C ALA A 168 26.21 5.35 47.72
N ILE A 169 25.61 4.19 47.41
CA ILE A 169 25.57 3.03 48.31
C ILE A 169 26.99 2.50 48.59
N ASN A 170 27.83 2.43 47.56
CA ASN A 170 29.20 1.94 47.69
C ASN A 170 30.04 2.87 48.57
N VAL A 171 29.92 4.19 48.39
CA VAL A 171 30.59 5.20 49.23
C VAL A 171 30.07 5.14 50.66
N ALA A 172 28.75 5.03 50.88
CA ALA A 172 28.18 4.91 52.23
C ALA A 172 28.65 3.66 52.99
N LYS A 173 29.11 2.62 52.27
CA LYS A 173 29.67 1.39 52.85
C LYS A 173 31.17 1.44 53.09
N ARG A 174 31.91 2.44 52.59
CA ARG A 174 33.36 2.56 52.84
C ARG A 174 33.60 3.12 54.25
N GLN A 175 34.32 2.38 55.08
CA GLN A 175 34.70 2.78 56.44
C GLN A 175 35.87 3.79 56.49
N ASP A 176 36.58 3.98 55.38
CA ASP A 176 37.84 4.73 55.36
C ASP A 176 37.68 6.26 55.27
N GLY A 177 36.44 6.78 55.18
CA GLY A 177 36.17 8.23 55.06
C GLY A 177 36.72 8.92 53.81
N ALA A 178 37.51 8.23 52.98
CA ALA A 178 38.24 8.78 51.84
C ALA A 178 37.43 8.81 50.53
N GLY A 179 36.17 9.23 50.59
CA GLY A 179 35.30 9.39 49.42
C GLY A 179 35.07 10.86 49.06
N ASN A 180 35.76 11.38 48.05
CA ASN A 180 35.46 12.69 47.44
C ASN A 180 34.21 12.61 46.53
N PHE A 181 33.09 12.12 47.07
CA PHE A 181 31.82 12.13 46.34
C PHE A 181 31.19 13.52 46.47
N ASN A 182 31.25 14.30 45.38
CA ASN A 182 30.50 15.55 45.28
C ASN A 182 29.15 15.28 44.57
N PRO A 183 28.03 15.22 45.30
CA PRO A 183 26.71 14.95 44.71
C PRO A 183 26.29 16.07 43.75
N VAL A 184 26.69 17.32 44.03
CA VAL A 184 26.37 18.48 43.21
C VAL A 184 27.10 18.37 41.88
N ALA A 185 28.41 18.10 41.89
CA ALA A 185 29.19 17.95 40.66
C ALA A 185 28.66 16.80 39.78
N THR A 186 28.32 15.67 40.40
CA THR A 186 27.77 14.49 39.69
C THR A 186 26.42 14.80 39.05
N PHE A 187 25.55 15.56 39.73
CA PHE A 187 24.27 16.01 39.18
C PHE A 187 24.45 16.96 38.00
N LEU A 188 25.36 17.95 38.11
CA LEU A 188 25.65 18.88 37.02
C LEU A 188 26.24 18.16 35.80
N ALA A 189 27.08 17.15 36.01
CA ALA A 189 27.66 16.36 34.93
C ALA A 189 26.59 15.57 34.15
N LEU A 190 25.63 14.96 34.86
CA LEU A 190 24.53 14.22 34.22
C LEU A 190 23.52 15.13 33.53
N ALA A 191 23.17 16.25 34.16
CA ALA A 191 22.32 17.26 33.54
C ALA A 191 22.99 17.84 32.27
N GLY A 192 24.30 18.11 32.34
CA GLY A 192 25.10 18.54 31.19
C GLY A 192 25.15 17.48 30.09
N GLY A 193 25.42 16.22 30.45
CA GLY A 193 25.41 15.09 29.52
C GLY A 193 24.07 14.89 28.82
N ALA A 194 22.95 14.95 29.54
CA ALA A 194 21.61 14.86 28.96
C ALA A 194 21.35 16.00 27.96
N CYS A 195 21.73 17.22 28.32
CA CYS A 195 21.58 18.39 27.45
C CYS A 195 22.44 18.27 26.16
N LEU A 196 23.66 17.72 26.27
CA LEU A 196 24.50 17.42 25.10
C LEU A 196 23.93 16.32 24.21
N THR A 197 23.25 15.30 24.76
CA THR A 197 22.58 14.29 23.93
C THR A 197 21.43 14.86 23.09
N ILE A 198 20.72 15.86 23.62
CA ILE A 198 19.70 16.60 22.85
C ILE A 198 20.38 17.43 21.75
N SER A 199 21.47 18.12 22.09
CA SER A 199 22.22 18.93 21.13
C SER A 199 22.82 18.09 19.98
N SER A 200 23.38 16.92 20.30
CA SER A 200 23.97 16.02 19.30
C SER A 200 22.93 15.43 18.38
N GLY A 201 21.76 15.03 18.88
CA GLY A 201 20.67 14.57 18.00
C GLY A 201 20.14 15.68 17.09
N ALA A 202 20.19 16.95 17.52
CA ALA A 202 19.73 18.10 16.72
C ALA A 202 20.66 18.31 15.53
N SER A 203 21.95 18.24 15.82
CA SER A 203 23.02 18.30 14.84
C SER A 203 22.91 17.14 13.83
N ILE A 204 22.64 15.91 14.29
CA ILE A 204 22.47 14.75 13.40
C ILE A 204 21.25 14.89 12.49
N MET A 205 20.11 15.38 13.00
CA MET A 205 18.92 15.65 12.18
C MET A 205 19.18 16.73 11.10
N LEU A 206 19.95 17.77 11.44
CA LEU A 206 20.38 18.78 10.47
C LEU A 206 21.28 18.16 9.38
N ILE A 207 22.19 17.28 9.77
CA ILE A 207 23.05 16.55 8.83
C ILE A 207 22.22 15.67 7.90
N VAL A 208 21.27 14.89 8.43
CA VAL A 208 20.37 14.03 7.63
C VAL A 208 19.56 14.85 6.63
N LYS A 209 19.00 15.99 7.05
CA LYS A 209 18.31 16.91 6.13
C LYS A 209 19.25 17.51 5.08
N GLY A 210 20.53 17.72 5.40
CA GLY A 210 21.56 18.12 4.44
C GLY A 210 21.79 17.06 3.36
N PHE A 211 21.98 15.80 3.78
CA PHE A 211 22.17 14.66 2.87
C PHE A 211 20.94 14.36 2.00
N GLN A 212 19.73 14.63 2.50
CA GLN A 212 18.50 14.47 1.70
C GLN A 212 18.43 15.43 0.50
N LYS A 213 19.12 16.57 0.55
CA LYS A 213 19.20 17.49 -0.59
C LYS A 213 20.33 17.12 -1.53
N ASP A 214 21.56 17.08 -1.01
CA ASP A 214 22.75 16.74 -1.78
C ASP A 214 23.82 16.15 -0.87
N VAL A 215 24.61 15.20 -1.40
CA VAL A 215 25.73 14.58 -0.68
C VAL A 215 26.81 15.60 -0.31
N VAL A 216 27.08 16.57 -1.20
CA VAL A 216 28.08 17.63 -0.98
C VAL A 216 27.63 18.59 0.12
N THR A 217 26.34 18.96 0.10
CA THR A 217 25.74 19.83 1.13
C THR A 217 25.72 19.13 2.49
N GLY A 218 25.40 17.84 2.52
CA GLY A 218 25.48 17.02 3.74
C GLY A 218 26.90 16.94 4.32
N LEU A 219 27.91 16.72 3.47
CA LEU A 219 29.31 16.69 3.89
C LEU A 219 29.79 18.06 4.40
N LEU A 220 29.39 19.16 3.75
CA LEU A 220 29.72 20.52 4.19
C LEU A 220 29.07 20.86 5.53
N VAL A 221 27.83 20.45 5.77
CA VAL A 221 27.16 20.63 7.08
C VAL A 221 27.85 19.82 8.18
N TRP A 222 28.38 18.63 7.86
CA TRP A 222 29.12 17.80 8.82
C TRP A 222 30.54 18.31 9.11
N LEU A 223 31.26 18.73 8.06
CA LEU A 223 32.69 19.06 8.13
C LEU A 223 32.94 20.54 8.48
N ALA A 224 32.07 21.45 8.08
CA ALA A 224 32.25 22.88 8.27
C ALA A 224 31.21 23.44 9.28
N PRO A 225 31.61 23.73 10.54
CA PRO A 225 30.68 24.17 11.58
C PRO A 225 29.97 25.49 11.25
N PHE A 226 30.60 26.38 10.48
CA PHE A 226 30.00 27.64 10.06
C PHE A 226 29.03 27.48 8.88
N TYR A 227 29.14 26.40 8.10
CA TYR A 227 28.26 26.16 6.95
C TYR A 227 26.83 25.81 7.38
N VAL A 228 26.67 25.28 8.61
CA VAL A 228 25.36 25.01 9.21
C VAL A 228 24.48 26.27 9.25
N PHE A 229 25.05 27.41 9.63
CA PHE A 229 24.32 28.68 9.68
C PHE A 229 23.87 29.15 8.29
N TYR A 230 24.73 28.99 7.28
CA TYR A 230 24.39 29.31 5.89
C TYR A 230 23.29 28.39 5.35
N PHE A 231 23.39 27.08 5.60
CA PHE A 231 22.40 26.09 5.18
C PHE A 231 21.03 26.35 5.81
N VAL A 232 20.99 26.75 7.09
CA VAL A 232 19.75 27.07 7.80
C VAL A 232 19.15 28.39 7.34
N ALA A 233 19.98 29.42 7.09
CA ALA A 233 19.51 30.68 6.50
C ALA A 233 18.84 30.46 5.14
N LYS A 234 19.37 29.52 4.33
CA LYS A 234 18.79 29.14 3.03
C LYS A 234 17.51 28.30 3.13
N ASN A 235 17.30 27.55 4.23
CA ASN A 235 16.19 26.61 4.40
C ASN A 235 15.38 26.88 5.68
N PHE A 236 15.03 28.15 5.89
CA PHE A 236 14.61 28.68 7.19
C PHE A 236 13.35 28.05 7.78
N SER A 237 12.35 27.70 6.95
CA SER A 237 11.02 27.26 7.42
C SER A 237 11.06 26.00 8.29
N ASP A 238 11.97 25.06 7.98
CA ASP A 238 11.96 23.72 8.59
C ASP A 238 13.23 23.38 9.39
N THR A 239 14.29 24.18 9.29
CA THR A 239 15.59 23.88 9.89
C THR A 239 15.98 24.80 11.04
N TRP A 240 15.37 25.99 11.16
CA TRP A 240 15.70 26.96 12.21
C TRP A 240 15.44 26.40 13.62
N ARG A 241 14.34 25.67 13.83
CA ARG A 241 14.02 25.07 15.14
C ARG A 241 15.09 24.08 15.60
N LEU A 242 15.65 23.30 14.67
CA LEU A 242 16.70 22.32 14.98
C LEU A 242 18.01 23.02 15.35
N LEU A 243 18.38 24.09 14.64
CA LEU A 243 19.57 24.89 14.96
C LEU A 243 19.44 25.56 16.32
N LEU A 244 18.29 26.15 16.62
CA LEU A 244 18.03 26.80 17.90
C LEU A 244 18.15 25.80 19.06
N VAL A 245 17.50 24.64 18.96
CA VAL A 245 17.61 23.58 19.97
C VAL A 245 19.06 23.13 20.15
N SER A 246 19.80 22.93 19.04
CA SER A 246 21.21 22.53 19.09
C SER A 246 22.09 23.53 19.82
N LEU A 247 21.93 24.82 19.51
CA LEU A 247 22.74 25.91 20.07
C LEU A 247 22.42 26.14 21.56
N VAL A 248 21.13 26.20 21.91
CA VAL A 248 20.68 26.48 23.28
C VAL A 248 21.01 25.31 24.20
N MET A 249 20.67 24.08 23.82
CA MET A 249 20.99 22.90 24.63
C MET A 249 22.49 22.58 24.60
N GLY A 250 23.19 22.88 23.49
CA GLY A 250 24.66 22.77 23.45
C GLY A 250 25.33 23.72 24.43
N GLY A 251 24.88 24.98 24.48
CA GLY A 251 25.39 25.99 25.42
C GLY A 251 25.11 25.65 26.88
N ILE A 252 23.87 25.25 27.20
CA ILE A 252 23.49 24.86 28.57
C ILE A 252 24.26 23.60 28.98
N GLY A 253 24.33 22.59 28.12
CA GLY A 253 25.05 21.34 28.40
C GLY A 253 26.54 21.56 28.61
N GLY A 254 27.18 22.35 27.74
CA GLY A 254 28.58 22.73 27.89
C GLY A 254 28.83 23.52 29.17
N GLY A 255 27.97 24.49 29.48
CA GLY A 255 28.08 25.27 30.72
C GLY A 255 27.95 24.42 31.98
N LEU A 256 26.99 23.48 32.01
CA LEU A 256 26.80 22.56 33.13
C LEU A 256 27.99 21.59 33.31
N LEU A 257 28.58 21.12 32.21
CA LEU A 257 29.78 20.26 32.26
C LEU A 257 31.02 21.01 32.76
N VAL A 258 31.25 22.23 32.29
CA VAL A 258 32.34 23.08 32.80
C VAL A 258 32.14 23.36 34.29
N ALA A 259 30.91 23.66 34.71
CA ALA A 259 30.57 23.85 36.11
C ALA A 259 30.79 22.56 36.94
N ALA A 260 30.45 21.39 36.42
CA ALA A 260 30.72 20.10 37.06
C ALA A 260 32.23 19.86 37.25
N ILE A 261 33.04 20.09 36.20
CA ILE A 261 34.50 19.92 36.28
C ILE A 261 35.09 20.91 37.30
N SER A 262 34.63 22.17 37.29
CA SER A 262 35.09 23.20 38.23
C SER A 262 34.73 22.93 39.69
N SER A 263 33.69 22.13 39.94
CA SER A 263 33.26 21.72 41.29
C SER A 263 33.94 20.44 41.77
N GLY A 264 35.02 20.03 41.10
CA GLY A 264 35.90 18.94 41.53
C GLY A 264 35.52 17.56 40.98
N LEU A 265 34.74 17.50 39.89
CA LEU A 265 34.48 16.23 39.20
C LEU A 265 35.74 15.78 38.45
N SER A 266 36.60 15.02 39.13
CA SER A 266 37.68 14.28 38.48
C SER A 266 37.12 12.98 37.90
N PHE A 267 37.08 12.88 36.57
CA PHE A 267 36.90 11.60 35.86
C PHE A 267 38.18 10.78 36.07
N GLN A 268 38.23 9.99 37.14
CA GLN A 268 39.32 9.07 37.43
C GLN A 268 38.80 7.63 37.45
#